data_AF-A0A1C3XG87-F1
#
_entry.id   AF-A0A1C3XG87-F1
#
_cell.length_a   1.000
_cell.length_b   1.000
_cell.length_c   1.000
_cell.angle_alpha   90.00
_cell.angle_beta   90.00
_cell.angle_gamma   90.00
#
_symmetry.space_group_name_H-M   'P 1'
#
loop_
_entity.id
_entity.type
_entity.pdbx_description
1 polymer ?
#
loop_
_entity_poly.entity_id
_entity_poly.type
_entity_poly.pdbx_seq_one_letter_code
_entity_poly.pdbx_strand_id
1 'polypeptide(L)'
;MADGSKLPKAAQLKILRLEDAEQQAQTLISSTVRRIGELERIIMNNPDGDRGDAVREEIALLRERKDEHTDRHRSCCDVNAAIRRYLGMLPANAVLSDAKNIKVRPRGGESFVAAVDRVRRDIANLVSERFQVQQCGLPVEEIRAKARDWIARHAQTARPRITATHNEFAISFEVYDENASVPMPDIAAIMAFLYPEKLTKRIDEAIEQMPKPRLSLSAEQKGKRLREIKDLLYERETEEEALISLAEEQGQTIDRRPTADPRAILGLVVDRNRATAA
;
A
#
# COMPACT_ATOMS: atom_id res chain seq x y z
N MET A 1 -10.61 -21.31 -8.48
CA MET A 1 -9.41 -21.07 -7.65
C MET A 1 -8.21 -21.45 -8.49
N ALA A 2 -7.11 -20.69 -8.43
CA ALA A 2 -5.88 -21.06 -9.15
C ALA A 2 -5.51 -22.49 -8.76
N ASP A 3 -5.28 -23.34 -9.76
CA ASP A 3 -4.95 -24.75 -9.54
C ASP A 3 -3.67 -24.82 -8.71
N GLY A 4 -3.79 -25.26 -7.44
CA GLY A 4 -2.68 -25.26 -6.46
C GLY A 4 -1.46 -26.04 -6.94
N SER A 5 -1.66 -26.89 -7.95
CA SER A 5 -0.65 -27.65 -8.69
C SER A 5 0.49 -26.79 -9.28
N LYS A 6 0.27 -25.49 -9.51
CA LYS A 6 1.27 -24.59 -10.14
C LYS A 6 2.19 -23.86 -9.14
N LEU A 7 1.98 -24.01 -7.84
CA LEU A 7 2.82 -23.37 -6.83
C LEU A 7 4.09 -24.20 -6.57
N PRO A 8 5.26 -23.55 -6.35
CA PRO A 8 6.42 -24.23 -5.81
C PRO A 8 6.10 -24.98 -4.51
N LYS A 9 6.72 -26.15 -4.32
CA LYS A 9 6.46 -27.03 -3.17
C LYS A 9 6.69 -26.32 -1.83
N ALA A 10 7.70 -25.46 -1.75
CA ALA A 10 7.99 -24.69 -0.54
C ALA A 10 6.83 -23.74 -0.17
N ALA A 11 6.27 -23.03 -1.16
CA ALA A 11 5.13 -22.15 -0.97
C ALA A 11 3.85 -22.93 -0.59
N GLN A 12 3.60 -24.09 -1.20
CA GLN A 12 2.47 -24.96 -0.82
C GLN A 12 2.55 -25.38 0.66
N LEU A 13 3.73 -25.85 1.10
CA LEU A 13 3.97 -26.22 2.49
C LEU A 13 3.81 -25.02 3.44
N LYS A 14 4.26 -23.83 3.02
CA LYS A 14 4.11 -22.59 3.78
C LYS A 14 2.63 -22.24 3.97
N ILE A 15 1.82 -22.33 2.92
CA ILE A 15 0.36 -22.08 2.98
C ILE A 15 -0.30 -23.03 3.98
N LEU A 16 -0.01 -24.34 3.89
CA LEU A 16 -0.57 -25.33 4.83
C LEU A 16 -0.21 -24.99 6.28
N ARG A 17 1.05 -24.61 6.56
CA ARG A 17 1.47 -24.18 7.91
C ARG A 17 0.73 -22.95 8.40
N LEU A 18 0.46 -21.98 7.52
CA LEU A 18 -0.28 -20.77 7.87
C LEU A 18 -1.77 -21.06 8.13
N GLU A 19 -2.36 -21.99 7.38
CA GLU A 19 -3.73 -22.47 7.62
C GLU A 19 -3.83 -23.26 8.92
N ASP A 20 -2.87 -24.12 9.21
CA ASP A 20 -2.77 -24.84 10.48
C ASP A 20 -2.63 -23.86 11.66
N ALA A 21 -1.81 -22.80 11.52
CA ALA A 21 -1.64 -21.78 12.54
C ALA A 21 -2.92 -20.99 12.82
N GLU A 22 -3.72 -20.69 11.78
CA GLU A 22 -5.04 -20.09 11.91
C GLU A 22 -5.99 -21.01 12.70
N GLN A 23 -6.08 -22.29 12.32
CA GLN A 23 -6.93 -23.28 12.98
C GLN A 23 -6.52 -23.54 14.43
N GLN A 24 -5.23 -23.58 14.72
CA GLN A 24 -4.71 -23.70 16.08
C GLN A 24 -5.13 -22.50 16.94
N ALA A 25 -5.00 -21.27 16.43
CA ALA A 25 -5.45 -20.09 17.15
C ALA A 25 -6.97 -20.13 17.42
N GLN A 26 -7.78 -20.55 16.44
CA GLN A 26 -9.22 -20.72 16.62
C GLN A 26 -9.57 -21.78 17.68
N THR A 27 -8.81 -22.87 17.72
CA THR A 27 -8.98 -23.95 18.71
C THR A 27 -8.70 -23.45 20.13
N LEU A 28 -7.65 -22.63 20.31
CA LEU A 28 -7.29 -22.02 21.60
C LEU A 28 -8.36 -21.03 22.09
N ILE A 29 -8.95 -20.23 21.19
CA ILE A 29 -10.10 -19.38 21.54
C ILE A 29 -11.26 -20.25 22.05
N SER A 30 -11.60 -21.30 21.30
CA SER A 30 -12.74 -22.17 21.62
C SER A 30 -12.56 -22.90 22.96
N SER A 31 -11.36 -23.40 23.23
CA SER A 31 -11.03 -24.08 24.50
C SER A 31 -11.06 -23.10 25.69
N THR A 32 -10.53 -21.90 25.52
CA THR A 32 -10.51 -20.85 26.54
C THR A 32 -11.92 -20.36 26.87
N VAL A 33 -12.75 -20.11 25.86
CA VAL A 33 -14.16 -19.71 26.04
C VAL A 33 -14.94 -20.80 26.78
N ARG A 34 -14.75 -22.08 26.43
CA ARG A 34 -15.36 -23.19 27.15
C ARG A 34 -14.94 -23.21 28.61
N ARG A 35 -13.65 -23.03 28.90
CA ARG A 35 -13.12 -23.02 30.27
C ARG A 35 -13.70 -21.87 31.10
N ILE A 36 -13.79 -20.67 30.53
CA ILE A 36 -14.46 -19.52 31.16
C ILE A 36 -15.90 -19.88 31.53
N GLY A 37 -16.67 -20.44 30.59
CA GLY A 37 -18.06 -20.83 30.83
C GLY A 37 -18.23 -21.95 31.88
N GLU A 38 -17.24 -22.83 32.06
CA GLU A 38 -17.23 -23.82 33.15
C GLU A 38 -16.98 -23.16 34.51
N LEU A 39 -16.04 -22.23 34.60
CA LEU A 39 -15.73 -21.47 35.82
C LEU A 39 -16.87 -20.54 36.23
N GLU A 40 -17.53 -19.88 35.27
CA GLU A 40 -18.70 -19.03 35.53
C GLU A 40 -19.86 -19.84 36.15
N ARG A 41 -20.08 -21.10 35.73
CA ARG A 41 -21.06 -21.98 36.38
C ARG A 41 -20.67 -22.34 37.82
N ILE A 42 -19.38 -22.49 38.11
CA ILE A 42 -18.90 -22.75 39.48
C ILE A 42 -19.21 -21.55 40.39
N ILE A 43 -18.95 -20.32 39.91
CA ILE A 43 -19.28 -19.09 40.63
C ILE A 43 -20.79 -18.97 40.86
N MET A 44 -21.61 -19.26 39.84
CA MET A 44 -23.06 -19.16 39.96
C MET A 44 -23.62 -20.07 41.07
N ASN A 45 -23.01 -21.24 41.28
CA ASN A 45 -23.41 -22.17 42.32
C ASN A 45 -22.82 -21.85 43.70
N ASN A 46 -21.69 -21.14 43.75
CA ASN A 46 -20.99 -20.79 45.00
C ASN A 46 -20.43 -19.35 44.89
N PRO A 47 -21.29 -18.33 45.02
CA PRO A 47 -20.88 -16.95 44.80
C PRO A 47 -19.98 -16.41 45.91
N ASP A 48 -20.09 -16.93 47.13
CA ASP A 48 -19.42 -16.38 48.31
C ASP A 48 -18.22 -17.22 48.76
N GLY A 49 -17.21 -16.56 49.32
CA GLY A 49 -16.02 -17.15 49.94
C GLY A 49 -14.76 -17.14 49.06
N ASP A 50 -13.61 -17.44 49.69
CA ASP A 50 -12.26 -17.35 49.09
C ASP A 50 -12.12 -18.12 47.76
N ARG A 51 -12.85 -19.23 47.62
CA ARG A 51 -12.86 -20.03 46.38
C ARG A 51 -13.53 -19.28 45.23
N GLY A 52 -14.58 -18.50 45.50
CA GLY A 52 -15.25 -17.67 44.51
C GLY A 52 -14.31 -16.58 43.98
N ASP A 53 -13.56 -15.94 44.87
CA ASP A 53 -12.58 -14.91 44.51
C ASP A 53 -11.45 -15.47 43.64
N ALA A 54 -10.87 -16.60 44.01
CA ALA A 54 -9.84 -17.27 43.20
C ALA A 54 -10.35 -17.64 41.79
N VAL A 55 -11.61 -18.07 41.66
CA VAL A 55 -12.21 -18.39 40.35
C VAL A 55 -12.45 -17.11 39.53
N ARG A 56 -12.81 -15.98 40.15
CA ARG A 56 -12.94 -14.69 39.46
C ARG A 56 -11.60 -14.21 38.91
N GLU A 57 -10.54 -14.33 39.69
CA GLU A 57 -9.17 -14.00 39.25
C GLU A 57 -8.76 -14.86 38.04
N GLU A 58 -8.98 -16.18 38.10
CA GLU A 58 -8.68 -17.06 36.97
C GLU A 58 -9.51 -16.73 35.72
N ILE A 59 -10.79 -16.37 35.87
CA ILE A 59 -11.61 -15.90 34.74
C ILE A 59 -11.03 -14.62 34.14
N ALA A 60 -10.56 -13.68 34.97
CA ALA A 60 -9.94 -12.44 34.49
C ALA A 60 -8.69 -12.75 33.65
N LEU A 61 -7.81 -13.64 34.12
CA LEU A 61 -6.63 -14.09 33.38
C LEU A 61 -6.99 -14.81 32.07
N LEU A 62 -8.00 -15.68 32.09
CA LEU A 62 -8.46 -16.38 30.88
C LEU A 62 -9.09 -15.44 29.86
N ARG A 63 -9.72 -14.34 30.29
CA ARG A 63 -10.25 -13.32 29.39
C ARG A 63 -9.11 -12.58 28.67
N GLU A 64 -8.05 -12.22 29.38
CA GLU A 64 -6.85 -11.64 28.77
C GLU A 64 -6.24 -12.59 27.73
N ARG A 65 -6.03 -13.87 28.08
CA ARG A 65 -5.54 -14.89 27.14
C ARG A 65 -6.46 -15.09 25.93
N LYS A 66 -7.78 -15.03 26.13
CA LYS A 66 -8.75 -15.12 25.03
C LYS A 66 -8.56 -13.94 24.06
N ASP A 67 -8.35 -12.74 24.57
CA ASP A 67 -8.13 -11.55 23.74
C ASP A 67 -6.82 -11.70 22.94
N GLU A 68 -5.73 -12.15 23.58
CA GLU A 68 -4.47 -12.50 22.89
C GLU A 68 -4.68 -13.54 21.77
N HIS A 69 -5.40 -14.64 22.04
CA HIS A 69 -5.70 -15.66 21.04
C HIS A 69 -6.59 -15.13 19.91
N THR A 70 -7.52 -14.23 20.23
CA THR A 70 -8.41 -13.57 19.26
C THR A 70 -7.62 -12.68 18.31
N ASP A 71 -6.70 -11.87 18.83
CA ASP A 71 -5.87 -11.00 18.01
C ASP A 71 -4.90 -11.80 17.14
N ARG A 72 -4.32 -12.88 17.68
CA ARG A 72 -3.52 -13.81 16.88
C ARG A 72 -4.32 -14.46 15.75
N HIS A 73 -5.53 -14.95 16.04
CA HIS A 73 -6.40 -15.54 15.02
C HIS A 73 -6.77 -14.53 13.92
N ARG A 74 -7.11 -13.29 14.30
CA ARG A 74 -7.37 -12.20 13.34
C ARG A 74 -6.15 -11.95 12.45
N SER A 75 -4.97 -11.85 13.03
CA SER A 75 -3.72 -11.64 12.28
C SER A 75 -3.46 -12.78 11.28
N CYS A 76 -3.60 -14.04 11.70
CA CYS A 76 -3.47 -15.20 10.81
C CYS A 76 -4.50 -15.19 9.68
N CYS A 77 -5.77 -14.89 9.99
CA CYS A 77 -6.85 -14.81 9.02
C CYS A 77 -6.59 -13.70 7.98
N ASP A 78 -6.16 -12.52 8.42
CA ASP A 78 -5.84 -11.41 7.52
C ASP A 78 -4.69 -11.75 6.56
N VAL A 79 -3.63 -12.40 7.07
CA VAL A 79 -2.50 -12.89 6.25
C VAL A 79 -2.97 -13.94 5.23
N ASN A 80 -3.74 -14.93 5.65
CA ASN A 80 -4.26 -15.97 4.76
C ASN A 80 -5.22 -15.39 3.70
N ALA A 81 -6.06 -14.42 4.08
CA ALA A 81 -6.93 -13.71 3.16
C ALA A 81 -6.14 -12.88 2.14
N ALA A 82 -5.07 -12.19 2.56
CA ALA A 82 -4.18 -11.45 1.67
C ALA A 82 -3.49 -12.37 0.66
N ILE A 83 -2.99 -13.53 1.11
CA ILE A 83 -2.39 -14.56 0.26
C ILE A 83 -3.39 -15.11 -0.77
N ARG A 84 -4.57 -15.53 -0.33
CA ARG A 84 -5.62 -16.06 -1.22
C ARG A 84 -6.05 -15.04 -2.27
N ARG A 85 -6.22 -13.77 -1.87
CA ARG A 85 -6.53 -12.66 -2.78
C ARG A 85 -5.43 -12.45 -3.81
N TYR A 86 -4.17 -12.42 -3.38
CA TYR A 86 -3.03 -12.29 -4.27
C TYR A 86 -2.98 -13.43 -5.30
N LEU A 87 -3.09 -14.68 -4.85
CA LEU A 87 -3.11 -15.84 -5.74
C LEU A 87 -4.31 -15.83 -6.71
N GLY A 88 -5.46 -15.30 -6.28
CA GLY A 88 -6.63 -15.12 -7.13
C GLY A 88 -6.51 -14.00 -8.18
N MET A 89 -5.64 -13.01 -7.96
CA MET A 89 -5.38 -11.92 -8.91
C MET A 89 -4.30 -12.27 -9.95
N LEU A 90 -3.58 -13.39 -9.78
CA LEU A 90 -2.57 -13.81 -10.74
C LEU A 90 -3.24 -14.29 -12.04
N PRO A 91 -2.69 -13.92 -13.22
CA PRO A 91 -3.21 -14.42 -14.49
C PRO A 91 -2.98 -15.95 -14.59
N ALA A 92 -3.84 -16.65 -15.33
CA ALA A 92 -3.82 -18.12 -15.41
C ALA A 92 -2.51 -18.72 -15.94
N ASN A 93 -1.74 -17.93 -16.70
CA ASN A 93 -0.43 -18.24 -17.27
C ASN A 93 0.76 -17.70 -16.46
N ALA A 94 0.55 -17.18 -15.24
CA ALA A 94 1.65 -16.75 -14.39
C ALA A 94 2.57 -17.94 -14.04
N VAL A 95 3.84 -17.82 -14.39
CA VAL A 95 4.88 -18.76 -13.95
C VAL A 95 5.46 -18.25 -12.64
N LEU A 96 5.36 -19.07 -11.59
CA LEU A 96 5.85 -18.75 -10.25
C LEU A 96 7.07 -19.60 -9.95
N SER A 97 8.13 -18.96 -9.47
CA SER A 97 9.39 -19.59 -9.09
C SER A 97 9.73 -19.26 -7.64
N ASP A 98 10.51 -20.13 -6.98
CA ASP A 98 11.02 -19.86 -5.64
C ASP A 98 11.92 -18.62 -5.65
N ALA A 99 11.69 -17.72 -4.70
CA ALA A 99 12.57 -16.58 -4.46
C ALA A 99 13.93 -17.06 -3.96
N LYS A 100 14.98 -16.27 -4.23
CA LYS A 100 16.32 -16.55 -3.72
C LYS A 100 16.29 -16.52 -2.19
N ASN A 101 16.66 -17.63 -1.55
CA ASN A 101 16.75 -17.71 -0.10
C ASN A 101 17.83 -16.73 0.41
N ILE A 102 17.40 -15.73 1.19
CA ILE A 102 18.27 -14.76 1.81
C ILE A 102 18.67 -15.29 3.19
N LYS A 103 19.97 -15.56 3.38
CA LYS A 103 20.50 -15.96 4.68
C LYS A 103 20.58 -14.74 5.60
N VAL A 104 19.54 -14.50 6.39
CA VAL A 104 19.49 -13.45 7.40
C VAL A 104 19.87 -14.03 8.76
N ARG A 105 20.62 -13.26 9.56
CA ARG A 105 20.91 -13.58 10.96
C ARG A 105 20.65 -12.33 11.80
N PRO A 106 20.13 -12.47 13.04
CA PRO A 106 20.06 -11.35 13.98
C PRO A 106 21.47 -10.78 14.21
N ARG A 107 21.56 -9.48 14.52
CA ARG A 107 22.85 -8.87 14.88
C ARG A 107 23.35 -9.48 16.20
N GLY A 108 24.65 -9.41 16.47
CA GLY A 108 25.25 -10.06 17.65
C GLY A 108 24.56 -9.67 18.96
N GLY A 109 23.93 -10.64 19.62
CA GLY A 109 23.19 -10.45 20.88
C GLY A 109 21.75 -9.93 20.74
N GLU A 110 21.27 -9.69 19.53
CA GLU A 110 19.89 -9.27 19.26
C GLU A 110 18.93 -10.48 19.29
N SER A 111 17.76 -10.33 19.93
CA SER A 111 16.69 -11.34 19.85
C SER A 111 16.00 -11.30 18.48
N PHE A 112 15.33 -12.38 18.07
CA PHE A 112 14.57 -12.39 16.80
C PHE A 112 13.50 -11.31 16.75
N VAL A 113 12.81 -11.07 17.86
CA VAL A 113 11.78 -10.01 17.97
C VAL A 113 12.41 -8.65 17.73
N ALA A 114 13.54 -8.34 18.38
CA ALA A 114 14.23 -7.06 18.19
C ALA A 114 14.73 -6.89 16.74
N ALA A 115 15.25 -7.97 16.13
CA ALA A 115 15.68 -7.96 14.74
C ALA A 115 14.50 -7.72 13.77
N VAL A 116 13.36 -8.37 13.99
CA VAL A 116 12.13 -8.15 13.22
C VAL A 116 11.62 -6.71 13.40
N ASP A 117 11.57 -6.19 14.62
CA ASP A 117 11.12 -4.83 14.91
C ASP A 117 12.03 -3.76 14.31
N ARG A 118 13.34 -4.03 14.20
CA ARG A 118 14.26 -3.18 13.43
C ARG A 118 13.87 -3.15 11.96
N VAL A 119 13.69 -4.31 11.32
CA VAL A 119 13.29 -4.38 9.91
C VAL A 119 11.92 -3.73 9.68
N ARG A 120 10.97 -3.89 10.60
CA ARG A 120 9.65 -3.23 10.55
C ARG A 120 9.74 -1.71 10.59
N ARG A 121 10.64 -1.16 11.40
CA ARG A 121 10.93 0.29 11.42
C ARG A 121 11.50 0.75 10.08
N ASP A 122 12.43 -0.01 9.49
CA ASP A 122 12.98 0.29 8.17
C ASP A 122 11.89 0.28 7.09
N ILE A 123 10.97 -0.68 7.15
CA ILE A 123 9.80 -0.76 6.24
C ILE A 123 8.88 0.45 6.45
N ALA A 124 8.54 0.80 7.69
CA ALA A 124 7.70 1.97 7.98
C ALA A 124 8.32 3.27 7.45
N ASN A 125 9.64 3.42 7.57
CA ASN A 125 10.38 4.56 7.00
C ASN A 125 10.26 4.60 5.47
N LEU A 126 10.43 3.46 4.79
CA LEU A 126 10.28 3.36 3.33
C LEU A 126 8.83 3.63 2.87
N VAL A 127 7.82 3.20 3.63
CA VAL A 127 6.41 3.53 3.34
C VAL A 127 6.16 5.04 3.48
N SER A 128 6.69 5.66 4.53
CA SER A 128 6.62 7.12 4.72
C SER A 128 7.32 7.86 3.58
N GLU A 129 8.52 7.41 3.19
CA GLU A 129 9.26 7.99 2.08
C GLU A 129 8.49 7.84 0.76
N ARG A 130 7.92 6.66 0.50
CA ARG A 130 7.07 6.44 -0.69
C ARG A 130 5.94 7.46 -0.75
N PHE A 131 5.26 7.71 0.37
CA PHE A 131 4.19 8.69 0.45
C PHE A 131 4.69 10.12 0.18
N GLN A 132 5.83 10.50 0.76
CA GLN A 132 6.46 11.80 0.49
C GLN A 132 6.83 11.98 -0.99
N VAL A 133 7.38 10.95 -1.63
CA VAL A 133 7.70 10.96 -3.06
C VAL A 133 6.42 11.00 -3.90
N GLN A 134 5.35 10.30 -3.51
CA GLN A 134 4.07 10.39 -4.20
C GLN A 134 3.45 11.79 -4.13
N GLN A 135 3.63 12.48 -3.01
CA GLN A 135 3.15 13.85 -2.80
C GLN A 135 4.11 14.93 -3.30
N CYS A 136 5.29 14.55 -3.82
CA CYS A 136 6.25 15.54 -4.30
C CYS A 136 5.65 16.38 -5.43
N GLY A 137 5.86 17.69 -5.34
CA GLY A 137 5.46 18.64 -6.37
C GLY A 137 6.35 18.51 -7.61
N LEU A 138 5.88 19.07 -8.73
CA LEU A 138 6.71 19.22 -9.92
C LEU A 138 7.79 20.29 -9.67
N PRO A 139 8.97 20.18 -10.31
CA PRO A 139 9.94 21.25 -10.32
C PRO A 139 9.34 22.53 -10.92
N VAL A 140 9.74 23.69 -10.39
CA VAL A 140 9.22 25.00 -10.84
C VAL A 140 9.39 25.17 -12.35
N GLU A 141 10.52 24.72 -12.91
CA GLU A 141 10.77 24.79 -14.35
C GLU A 141 9.79 23.94 -15.17
N GLU A 142 9.39 22.77 -14.68
CA GLU A 142 8.36 21.96 -15.35
C GLU A 142 6.96 22.59 -15.21
N ILE A 143 6.67 23.24 -14.08
CA ILE A 143 5.43 24.00 -13.91
C ILE A 143 5.36 25.14 -14.92
N ARG A 144 6.46 25.90 -15.09
CA ARG A 144 6.57 26.96 -16.11
C ARG A 144 6.44 26.42 -17.53
N ALA A 145 7.10 25.31 -17.84
CA ALA A 145 6.98 24.65 -19.14
C ALA A 145 5.51 24.26 -19.43
N LYS A 146 4.85 23.61 -18.45
CA LYS A 146 3.43 23.26 -18.58
C LYS A 146 2.51 24.47 -18.69
N ALA A 147 2.80 25.56 -17.99
CA ALA A 147 2.06 26.81 -18.12
C ALA A 147 2.18 27.38 -19.53
N ARG A 148 3.40 27.41 -20.10
CA ARG A 148 3.63 27.84 -21.49
C ARG A 148 2.91 26.96 -22.51
N ASP A 149 2.98 25.64 -22.34
CA ASP A 149 2.27 24.68 -23.20
C ASP A 149 0.75 24.85 -23.09
N TRP A 150 0.24 25.17 -21.91
CA TRP A 150 -1.17 25.46 -21.67
C TRP A 150 -1.59 26.76 -22.37
N ILE A 151 -0.84 27.86 -22.22
CA ILE A 151 -1.08 29.13 -22.91
C ILE A 151 -1.07 28.92 -24.43
N ALA A 152 -0.07 28.21 -24.95
CA ALA A 152 0.06 27.95 -26.38
C ALA A 152 -1.15 27.18 -26.94
N ARG A 153 -1.63 26.15 -26.22
CA ARG A 153 -2.84 25.42 -26.61
C ARG A 153 -4.09 26.31 -26.58
N HIS A 154 -4.27 27.10 -25.54
CA HIS A 154 -5.46 27.97 -25.41
C HIS A 154 -5.46 29.11 -26.44
N ALA A 155 -4.29 29.66 -26.76
CA ALA A 155 -4.13 30.64 -27.83
C ALA A 155 -4.49 30.06 -29.21
N GLN A 156 -4.24 28.78 -29.46
CA GLN A 156 -4.65 28.12 -30.71
C GLN A 156 -6.16 27.94 -30.77
N THR A 157 -6.81 27.58 -29.66
CA THR A 157 -8.26 27.41 -29.59
C THR A 157 -8.99 28.75 -29.75
N ALA A 158 -8.49 29.84 -29.13
CA ALA A 158 -9.10 31.17 -29.14
C ALA A 158 -8.86 32.01 -30.40
N ARG A 159 -8.54 31.38 -31.52
CA ARG A 159 -8.45 32.10 -32.79
C ARG A 159 -9.83 32.64 -33.18
N PRO A 160 -10.00 33.96 -33.35
CA PRO A 160 -11.27 34.52 -33.74
C PRO A 160 -11.63 34.07 -35.14
N ARG A 161 -12.92 33.78 -35.35
CA ARG A 161 -13.49 33.64 -36.67
C ARG A 161 -13.84 35.02 -37.19
N ILE A 162 -13.20 35.41 -38.29
CA ILE A 162 -13.45 36.68 -38.96
C ILE A 162 -14.35 36.41 -40.16
N THR A 163 -15.54 36.99 -40.14
CA THR A 163 -16.49 36.96 -41.25
C THR A 163 -16.51 38.34 -41.87
N ALA A 164 -16.02 38.46 -43.10
CA ALA A 164 -16.06 39.69 -43.88
C ALA A 164 -16.79 39.42 -45.20
N THR A 165 -18.03 39.91 -45.30
CA THR A 165 -18.87 39.85 -46.49
C THR A 165 -19.11 41.25 -47.05
N HIS A 166 -19.80 41.37 -48.18
CA HIS A 166 -20.08 42.69 -48.77
C HIS A 166 -20.90 43.62 -47.83
N ASN A 167 -21.73 43.04 -46.95
CA ASN A 167 -22.67 43.79 -46.11
C ASN A 167 -22.35 43.72 -44.60
N GLU A 168 -21.43 42.86 -44.17
CA GLU A 168 -21.17 42.61 -42.76
C GLU A 168 -19.70 42.32 -42.51
N PHE A 169 -19.17 42.92 -41.44
CA PHE A 169 -17.89 42.59 -40.85
C PHE A 169 -18.11 42.20 -39.40
N ALA A 170 -17.80 40.95 -39.05
CA ALA A 170 -17.99 40.40 -37.72
C ALA A 170 -16.75 39.60 -37.29
N ILE A 171 -16.42 39.70 -36.00
CA ILE A 171 -15.37 38.91 -35.35
C ILE A 171 -16.03 38.17 -34.19
N SER A 172 -16.02 36.84 -34.24
CA SER A 172 -16.56 35.99 -33.17
C SER A 172 -15.46 35.13 -32.54
N PHE A 173 -15.48 35.02 -31.21
CA PHE A 173 -14.69 34.04 -30.47
C PHE A 173 -15.61 32.88 -30.10
N GLU A 174 -15.53 31.80 -30.87
CA GLU A 174 -16.32 30.57 -30.64
C GLU A 174 -15.59 29.64 -29.66
N VAL A 175 -15.11 30.17 -28.54
CA VAL A 175 -14.46 29.38 -27.48
C VAL A 175 -15.23 29.53 -26.19
N TYR A 176 -15.76 28.40 -25.72
CA TYR A 176 -16.54 28.31 -24.50
C TYR A 176 -15.78 27.46 -23.48
N ASP A 177 -15.88 27.82 -22.21
CA ASP A 177 -15.34 27.00 -21.13
C ASP A 177 -16.13 25.68 -21.03
N GLU A 178 -15.45 24.56 -21.30
CA GLU A 178 -16.03 23.21 -21.24
C GLU A 178 -16.55 22.83 -19.85
N ASN A 179 -16.06 23.49 -18.79
CA ASN A 179 -16.46 23.20 -17.41
C ASN A 179 -17.61 24.09 -16.92
N ALA A 180 -18.01 25.11 -17.69
CA ALA A 180 -19.06 26.02 -17.29
C ALA A 180 -20.44 25.41 -17.54
N SER A 181 -21.34 25.46 -16.55
CA SER A 181 -22.73 24.99 -16.70
C SER A 181 -23.56 25.85 -17.65
N VAL A 182 -23.07 27.05 -17.99
CA VAL A 182 -23.67 27.98 -18.95
C VAL A 182 -22.58 28.34 -19.97
N PRO A 183 -22.88 28.44 -21.28
CA PRO A 183 -21.89 28.83 -22.28
C PRO A 183 -21.30 30.21 -21.97
N MET A 184 -20.10 30.22 -21.38
CA MET A 184 -19.34 31.43 -21.09
C MET A 184 -18.10 31.44 -21.97
N PRO A 185 -17.74 32.58 -22.58
CA PRO A 185 -16.49 32.70 -23.32
C PRO A 185 -15.30 32.38 -22.43
N ASP A 186 -14.36 31.56 -22.91
CA ASP A 186 -13.10 31.31 -22.20
C ASP A 186 -12.19 32.55 -22.28
N ILE A 187 -12.33 33.42 -21.28
CA ILE A 187 -11.56 34.66 -21.17
C ILE A 187 -10.07 34.36 -21.13
N ALA A 188 -9.65 33.25 -20.51
CA ALA A 188 -8.24 32.92 -20.38
C ALA A 188 -7.65 32.53 -21.73
N ALA A 189 -8.41 31.81 -22.56
CA ALA A 189 -8.01 31.51 -23.93
C ALA A 189 -7.94 32.75 -24.82
N ILE A 190 -8.92 33.65 -24.73
CA ILE A 190 -8.91 34.93 -25.44
C ILE A 190 -7.67 35.75 -25.04
N MET A 191 -7.34 35.82 -23.75
CA MET A 191 -6.14 36.50 -23.25
C MET A 191 -4.85 35.83 -23.71
N ALA A 192 -4.82 34.50 -23.76
CA ALA A 192 -3.68 33.75 -24.28
C ALA A 192 -3.44 34.05 -25.77
N PHE A 193 -4.50 34.19 -26.56
CA PHE A 193 -4.41 34.57 -27.98
C PHE A 193 -3.94 36.01 -28.17
N LEU A 194 -4.53 36.98 -27.45
CA LEU A 194 -4.25 38.40 -27.63
C LEU A 194 -2.92 38.84 -27.02
N TYR A 195 -2.55 38.28 -25.86
CA TYR A 195 -1.39 38.72 -25.07
C TYR A 195 -0.56 37.56 -24.51
N PRO A 196 -0.06 36.63 -25.35
CA PRO A 196 0.62 35.42 -24.88
C PRO A 196 1.83 35.71 -23.98
N GLU A 197 2.66 36.70 -24.34
CA GLU A 197 3.86 37.05 -23.57
C GLU A 197 3.54 37.69 -22.22
N LYS A 198 2.56 38.61 -22.17
CA LYS A 198 2.15 39.27 -20.92
C LYS A 198 1.50 38.26 -19.96
N LEU A 199 0.67 37.35 -20.49
CA LEU A 199 0.05 36.30 -19.70
C LEU A 199 1.10 35.32 -19.16
N THR A 200 2.05 34.90 -20.00
CA THR A 200 3.17 34.03 -19.59
C THR A 200 3.97 34.68 -18.46
N LYS A 201 4.35 35.95 -18.61
CA LYS A 201 5.10 36.69 -17.58
C LYS A 201 4.32 36.76 -16.25
N ARG A 202 3.03 37.07 -16.29
CA ARG A 202 2.19 37.14 -15.09
C ARG A 202 2.02 35.78 -14.40
N ILE A 203 1.91 34.69 -15.17
CA ILE A 203 1.85 33.34 -14.60
C ILE A 203 3.21 32.95 -14.02
N ASP A 204 4.32 33.26 -14.69
CA ASP A 204 5.66 32.99 -14.17
C ASP A 204 5.91 33.74 -12.84
N GLU A 205 5.49 35.01 -12.73
CA GLU A 205 5.52 35.79 -11.48
C GLU A 205 4.65 35.15 -10.38
N ALA A 206 3.45 34.67 -10.73
CA ALA A 206 2.58 33.98 -9.78
C ALA A 206 3.18 32.65 -9.30
N ILE A 207 3.81 31.88 -10.20
CA ILE A 207 4.52 30.63 -9.87
C ILE A 207 5.70 30.91 -8.92
N GLU A 208 6.43 32.02 -9.12
CA GLU A 208 7.52 32.40 -8.22
C GLU A 208 7.06 32.71 -6.79
N GLN A 209 5.84 33.22 -6.64
CA GLN A 209 5.24 33.53 -5.35
C GLN A 209 4.62 32.31 -4.66
N MET A 210 4.48 31.18 -5.36
CA MET A 210 3.97 29.94 -4.76
C MET A 210 4.93 29.41 -3.68
N PRO A 211 4.42 28.84 -2.58
CA PRO A 211 5.25 28.15 -1.60
C PRO A 211 6.06 27.04 -2.28
N LYS A 212 7.39 27.13 -2.18
CA LYS A 212 8.28 26.13 -2.77
C LYS A 212 8.06 24.79 -2.05
N PRO A 213 7.74 23.70 -2.78
CA PRO A 213 7.57 22.39 -2.15
C PRO A 213 8.87 21.96 -1.49
N ARG A 214 8.79 21.31 -0.32
CA ARG A 214 9.97 20.79 0.39
C ARG A 214 10.75 19.76 -0.45
N LEU A 215 10.03 19.02 -1.31
CA LEU A 215 10.57 18.03 -2.23
C LEU A 215 9.93 18.24 -3.60
N SER A 216 10.75 18.51 -4.60
CA SER A 216 10.36 18.56 -6.01
C SER A 216 11.16 17.55 -6.81
N LEU A 217 10.48 16.68 -7.54
CA LEU A 217 11.11 15.69 -8.42
C LEU A 217 10.42 15.74 -9.77
N SER A 218 11.20 15.62 -10.86
CA SER A 218 10.62 15.45 -12.18
C SER A 218 9.74 14.18 -12.24
N ALA A 219 8.84 14.10 -13.20
CA ALA A 219 8.01 12.90 -13.38
C ALA A 219 8.88 11.62 -13.55
N GLU A 220 10.00 11.72 -14.27
CA GLU A 220 10.94 10.63 -14.46
C GLU A 220 11.68 10.25 -13.16
N GLN A 221 12.20 11.24 -12.43
CA GLN A 221 12.88 11.02 -11.15
C GLN A 221 11.93 10.42 -10.12
N LYS A 222 10.69 10.92 -10.06
CA LYS A 222 9.61 10.38 -9.22
C LYS A 222 9.34 8.92 -9.56
N GLY A 223 9.17 8.60 -10.85
CA GLY A 223 8.95 7.23 -11.33
C GLY A 223 10.13 6.29 -11.05
N LYS A 224 11.36 6.78 -11.15
CA LYS A 224 12.58 6.04 -10.78
C LYS A 224 12.62 5.78 -9.26
N ARG A 225 12.44 6.82 -8.45
CA ARG A 225 12.50 6.71 -6.98
C ARG A 225 11.41 5.81 -6.42
N LEU A 226 10.19 5.88 -6.98
CA LEU A 226 9.10 4.99 -6.56
C LEU A 226 9.37 3.51 -6.90
N ARG A 227 10.09 3.22 -8.00
CA ARG A 227 10.53 1.86 -8.31
C ARG A 227 11.60 1.39 -7.34
N GLU A 228 12.62 2.21 -7.09
CA GLU A 228 13.67 1.92 -6.10
C GLU A 228 13.08 1.64 -4.71
N ILE A 229 12.16 2.49 -4.22
CA ILE A 229 11.51 2.28 -2.92
C ILE A 229 10.69 1.00 -2.91
N LYS A 230 10.00 0.67 -4.02
CA LYS A 230 9.23 -0.57 -4.14
C LYS A 230 10.13 -1.81 -4.07
N ASP A 231 11.28 -1.77 -4.72
CA ASP A 231 12.25 -2.88 -4.71
C ASP A 231 12.86 -3.03 -3.31
N LEU A 232 13.26 -1.92 -2.68
CA LEU A 232 13.75 -1.90 -1.29
C LEU A 232 12.70 -2.40 -0.28
N LEU A 233 11.43 -2.04 -0.45
CA LEU A 233 10.34 -2.53 0.40
C LEU A 233 10.25 -4.06 0.30
N TYR A 234 10.25 -4.61 -0.92
CA TYR A 234 10.19 -6.05 -1.13
C TYR A 234 11.42 -6.77 -0.54
N GLU A 235 12.63 -6.20 -0.69
CA GLU A 235 13.84 -6.74 -0.07
C GLU A 235 13.73 -6.79 1.46
N ARG A 236 13.24 -5.72 2.09
CA ARG A 236 13.06 -5.67 3.56
C ARG A 236 11.96 -6.59 4.05
N GLU A 237 10.87 -6.75 3.32
CA GLU A 237 9.81 -7.71 3.65
C GLU A 237 10.31 -9.16 3.52
N THR A 238 11.18 -9.43 2.54
CA THR A 238 11.84 -10.74 2.42
C THR A 238 12.82 -10.98 3.57
N GLU A 239 13.55 -9.94 4.02
CA GLU A 239 14.41 -10.01 5.22
C GLU A 239 13.58 -10.29 6.49
N GLU A 240 12.44 -9.62 6.65
CA GLU A 240 11.50 -9.83 7.76
C GLU A 240 11.01 -11.29 7.78
N GLU A 241 10.50 -11.80 6.65
CA GLU A 241 9.99 -13.18 6.60
C GLU A 241 11.09 -14.22 6.84
N ALA A 242 12.31 -13.98 6.37
CA ALA A 242 13.44 -14.87 6.65
C ALA A 242 13.76 -14.93 8.15
N LEU A 243 13.70 -13.80 8.86
CA LEU A 243 13.87 -13.74 10.31
C LEU A 243 12.73 -14.43 11.06
N ILE A 244 11.47 -14.22 10.64
CA ILE A 244 10.30 -14.88 11.24
C ILE A 244 10.40 -16.40 11.05
N SER A 245 10.73 -16.85 9.84
CA SER A 245 10.89 -18.28 9.54
C SER A 245 11.99 -18.92 10.40
N LEU A 246 13.12 -18.23 10.58
CA LEU A 246 14.21 -18.70 11.42
C LEU A 246 13.84 -18.72 12.91
N ALA A 247 13.04 -17.75 13.38
CA ALA A 247 12.51 -17.74 14.73
C ALA A 247 11.56 -18.93 14.98
N GLU A 248 10.69 -19.21 14.01
CA GLU A 248 9.76 -20.36 14.05
C GLU A 248 10.52 -21.69 14.10
N GLU A 249 11.61 -21.83 13.35
CA GLU A 249 12.49 -23.01 13.41
C GLU A 249 13.14 -23.20 14.78
N GLN A 250 13.31 -22.12 15.56
CA GLN A 250 13.82 -22.16 16.94
C GLN A 250 12.70 -22.23 18.00
N GLY A 251 11.44 -22.41 17.58
CA GLY A 251 10.29 -22.52 18.47
C GLY A 251 9.76 -21.17 18.98
N GLN A 252 10.26 -20.04 18.48
CA GLN A 252 9.73 -18.72 18.79
C GLN A 252 8.69 -18.31 17.75
N THR A 253 7.43 -18.11 18.15
CA THR A 253 6.42 -17.55 17.25
C THR A 253 6.54 -16.03 17.22
N ILE A 254 6.61 -15.46 16.02
CA ILE A 254 6.47 -14.02 15.79
C ILE A 254 5.33 -13.83 14.78
N ASP A 255 4.35 -13.01 15.13
CA ASP A 255 3.21 -12.76 14.25
C ASP A 255 3.66 -12.02 12.99
N ARG A 256 3.16 -12.45 11.83
CA ARG A 256 3.38 -11.77 10.55
C ARG A 256 2.51 -10.52 10.44
N ARG A 257 2.97 -9.52 9.69
CA ARG A 257 2.17 -8.32 9.44
C ARG A 257 1.11 -8.62 8.37
N PRO A 258 -0.17 -8.24 8.58
CA PRO A 258 -1.22 -8.45 7.57
C PRO A 258 -1.01 -7.62 6.30
N THR A 259 -0.19 -6.57 6.37
CA THR A 259 0.13 -5.69 5.24
C THR A 259 1.39 -6.10 4.46
N ALA A 260 2.11 -7.15 4.87
CA ALA A 260 3.31 -7.61 4.18
C ALA A 260 2.96 -8.19 2.80
N ASP A 261 3.83 -8.00 1.80
CA ASP A 261 3.60 -8.53 0.46
C ASP A 261 3.49 -10.07 0.50
N PRO A 262 2.37 -10.65 0.02
CA PRO A 262 2.20 -12.10 -0.03
C PRO A 262 3.32 -12.84 -0.78
N ARG A 263 3.99 -12.17 -1.72
CA ARG A 263 5.16 -12.72 -2.43
C ARG A 263 6.35 -12.92 -1.50
N ALA A 264 6.59 -11.98 -0.58
CA ALA A 264 7.67 -12.08 0.39
C ALA A 264 7.38 -13.20 1.41
N ILE A 265 6.14 -13.25 1.92
CA ILE A 265 5.69 -14.30 2.87
C ILE A 265 5.85 -15.71 2.28
N LEU A 266 5.44 -15.88 1.01
CA LEU A 266 5.50 -17.18 0.33
C LEU A 266 6.88 -17.49 -0.26
N GLY A 267 7.81 -16.54 -0.28
CA GLY A 267 9.10 -16.69 -0.96
C GLY A 267 8.92 -16.94 -2.46
N LEU A 268 8.10 -16.13 -3.15
CA LEU A 268 7.78 -16.30 -4.57
C LEU A 268 8.30 -15.13 -5.43
N VAL A 269 8.70 -15.45 -6.66
CA VAL A 269 8.97 -14.51 -7.75
C VAL A 269 8.08 -14.84 -8.95
N VAL A 270 7.52 -13.79 -9.58
CA VAL A 270 6.70 -13.93 -10.78
C VAL A 270 7.58 -13.74 -12.02
N ASP A 271 7.78 -14.79 -12.80
CA ASP A 271 8.59 -14.77 -14.00
C ASP A 271 7.82 -14.14 -15.18
N ARG A 272 7.91 -12.81 -15.30
CA ARG A 272 7.21 -12.08 -16.38
C ARG A 272 7.71 -12.44 -17.79
N ASN A 273 8.99 -12.79 -17.94
CA ASN A 273 9.58 -13.07 -19.25
C ASN A 273 9.14 -14.41 -19.86
N ARG A 274 8.63 -15.34 -19.04
CA ARG A 274 8.13 -16.64 -19.54
C ARG A 274 6.66 -16.58 -19.95
N ALA A 275 5.89 -15.62 -19.42
CA ALA A 275 4.45 -15.53 -19.67
C ALA A 275 4.08 -15.01 -21.07
N THR A 276 4.99 -14.32 -21.77
CA THR A 276 4.77 -13.79 -23.12
C THR A 276 5.31 -14.68 -24.24
N ALA A 277 6.02 -15.75 -23.91
CA ALA A 277 6.64 -16.67 -24.88
C ALA A 277 5.80 -17.93 -25.17
N ALA A 278 4.65 -18.08 -24.52
CA ALA A 278 3.69 -19.18 -24.68
C ALA A 278 2.33 -18.63 -25.09
#